data_AF-A0A2G7GVP6-F1
#
_entry.id   AF-A0A2G7GVP6-F1
#
_cell.length_a   1.000
_cell.length_b   1.000
_cell.length_c   1.000
_cell.angle_alpha   90.00
_cell.angle_beta   90.00
_cell.angle_gamma   90.00
#
_symmetry.space_group_name_H-M   'P 1'
#
loop_
_entity.id
_entity.type
_entity.pdbx_description
1 polymer ?
#
loop_
_entity_poly.entity_id
_entity_poly.type
_entity_poly.pdbx_seq_one_letter_code
_entity_poly.pdbx_strand_id
1 'polypeptide(L)'
;MTSPAPVQLSDDRLDLLAATAHELNRKYRMSIGESADPHWEDVSPEMRRSTLLGVRGALSGNTPEQQHELWRATRIADGWVHGPVKDTEFRTHPALVPYSELPREQRLKDTLFRNVVLAVAQAFEWWS
;
A
#
# COMPACT_ATOMS: atom_id res chain seq x y z
N MET A 1 -29.05 -12.41 -7.69
CA MET A 1 -27.93 -11.78 -8.42
C MET A 1 -26.66 -12.38 -7.87
N THR A 2 -26.01 -13.27 -8.62
CA THR A 2 -24.69 -13.82 -8.24
C THR A 2 -23.66 -12.71 -8.32
N SER A 3 -22.91 -12.47 -7.24
CA SER A 3 -21.71 -11.62 -7.30
C SER A 3 -20.82 -12.09 -8.45
N PRO A 4 -20.26 -11.18 -9.27
CA PRO A 4 -19.26 -11.57 -10.25
C PRO A 4 -18.10 -12.28 -9.53
N ALA A 5 -17.57 -13.33 -10.15
CA ALA A 5 -16.39 -14.00 -9.64
C ALA A 5 -15.22 -13.00 -9.57
N PRO A 6 -14.34 -13.09 -8.55
CA PRO A 6 -13.22 -12.17 -8.42
C PRO A 6 -12.31 -12.26 -9.65
N VAL A 7 -12.08 -11.12 -10.30
CA VAL A 7 -11.20 -11.02 -11.47
C VAL A 7 -9.80 -11.47 -11.10
N GLN A 8 -9.30 -12.49 -11.80
CA GLN A 8 -7.92 -12.96 -11.68
C GLN A 8 -7.05 -12.16 -12.65
N LEU A 9 -6.35 -11.15 -12.15
CA LEU A 9 -5.36 -10.39 -12.92
C LEU A 9 -4.11 -11.25 -13.14
N SER A 10 -3.48 -11.11 -14.31
CA SER A 10 -2.14 -11.69 -14.56
C SER A 10 -1.08 -11.06 -13.66
N ASP A 11 0.05 -11.75 -13.47
CA ASP A 11 1.16 -11.22 -12.66
C ASP A 11 1.68 -9.88 -13.18
N ASP A 12 1.80 -9.71 -14.51
CA ASP A 12 2.20 -8.43 -15.13
C ASP A 12 1.22 -7.30 -14.81
N ARG A 13 -0.10 -7.57 -14.85
CA ARG A 13 -1.11 -6.57 -14.48
C ARG A 13 -1.05 -6.24 -13.00
N LEU A 14 -0.76 -7.21 -12.13
CA LEU A 14 -0.57 -6.98 -10.69
C LEU A 14 0.67 -6.14 -10.40
N ASP A 15 1.80 -6.38 -11.08
CA ASP A 15 3.02 -5.57 -10.91
C ASP A 15 2.80 -4.14 -11.38
N LEU A 16 2.14 -3.92 -12.52
CA LEU A 16 1.78 -2.58 -12.99
C LEU A 16 0.84 -1.84 -12.02
N LEU A 17 -0.10 -2.56 -11.41
CA LEU A 17 -0.99 -1.99 -10.40
C LEU A 17 -0.21 -1.55 -9.16
N ALA A 18 0.70 -2.42 -8.69
CA ALA A 18 1.57 -2.15 -7.55
C ALA A 18 2.50 -0.96 -7.83
N ALA A 19 3.10 -0.90 -9.02
CA ALA A 19 3.91 0.22 -9.48
C ALA A 19 3.13 1.53 -9.44
N THR A 20 1.92 1.54 -10.00
CA THR A 20 1.07 2.74 -10.06
C THR A 20 0.69 3.23 -8.67
N ALA A 21 0.28 2.32 -7.78
CA ALA A 21 -0.09 2.64 -6.42
C ALA A 21 1.11 3.14 -5.59
N HIS A 22 2.28 2.52 -5.78
CA HIS A 22 3.54 2.94 -5.16
C HIS A 22 3.95 4.34 -5.59
N GLU A 23 3.97 4.62 -6.89
CA GLU A 23 4.38 5.93 -7.41
C GLU A 23 3.42 7.05 -6.99
N LEU A 24 2.11 6.76 -6.96
CA LEU A 24 1.13 7.71 -6.42
C LEU A 24 1.41 8.00 -4.94
N ASN A 25 1.59 6.96 -4.12
CA ASN A 25 1.86 7.14 -2.70
C ASN A 25 3.18 7.88 -2.48
N ARG A 26 4.21 7.58 -3.27
CA ARG A 26 5.51 8.27 -3.26
C ARG A 26 5.36 9.77 -3.52
N LYS A 27 4.59 10.17 -4.54
CA LYS A 27 4.30 11.58 -4.85
C LYS A 27 3.49 12.25 -3.74
N TYR A 28 2.52 11.54 -3.16
CA TYR A 28 1.73 12.08 -2.06
C TYR A 28 2.57 12.30 -0.80
N ARG A 29 3.49 11.38 -0.46
CA ARG A 29 4.45 11.54 0.65
C ARG A 29 5.28 12.81 0.51
N MET A 30 5.80 13.08 -0.69
CA MET A 30 6.53 14.32 -0.98
C MET A 30 5.67 15.57 -0.76
N SER A 31 4.38 15.51 -1.12
CA SER A 31 3.45 16.64 -0.96
C SER A 31 3.17 17.01 0.50
N ILE A 32 3.35 16.07 1.43
CA ILE A 32 3.18 16.27 2.88
C ILE A 32 4.52 16.44 3.61
N GLY A 33 5.62 16.68 2.88
CA GLY A 33 6.94 16.96 3.44
C GLY A 33 7.74 15.74 3.88
N GLU A 34 7.31 14.51 3.54
CA GLU A 34 8.09 13.31 3.79
C GLU A 34 9.12 13.03 2.70
N SER A 35 10.20 12.35 3.08
CA SER A 35 11.17 11.80 2.13
C SER A 35 10.50 10.84 1.14
N ALA A 36 10.85 10.98 -0.13
CA ALA A 36 10.44 10.06 -1.17
C ALA A 36 11.09 8.68 -0.96
N ASP A 37 10.32 7.61 -1.14
CA ASP A 37 10.89 6.27 -1.35
C ASP A 37 11.63 6.21 -2.69
N PRO A 38 12.41 5.15 -2.96
CA PRO A 38 12.89 4.83 -4.30
C PRO A 38 11.74 4.70 -5.32
N HIS A 39 12.07 4.87 -6.60
CA HIS A 39 11.15 4.54 -7.70
C HIS A 39 10.83 3.05 -7.71
N TRP A 40 9.68 2.66 -8.27
CA TRP A 40 9.24 1.24 -8.27
C TRP A 40 10.29 0.28 -8.86
N GLU A 41 11.05 0.74 -9.85
CA GLU A 41 12.13 -0.02 -10.48
C GLU A 41 13.28 -0.33 -9.50
N ASP A 42 13.47 0.53 -8.50
CA ASP A 42 14.60 0.50 -7.55
C ASP A 42 14.21 0.05 -6.13
N VAL A 43 12.92 -0.25 -5.88
CA VAL A 43 12.49 -0.68 -4.54
C VAL A 43 13.01 -2.07 -4.19
N SER A 44 13.23 -2.31 -2.90
CA SER A 44 13.66 -3.62 -2.41
C SER A 44 12.61 -4.72 -2.67
N PRO A 45 13.01 -6.00 -2.75
CA PRO A 45 12.07 -7.11 -2.88
C PRO A 45 11.02 -7.16 -1.76
N GLU A 46 11.41 -6.76 -0.54
CA GLU A 46 10.51 -6.69 0.60
C GLU A 46 9.44 -5.61 0.42
N MET A 47 9.82 -4.43 -0.07
CA MET A 47 8.88 -3.36 -0.38
C MET A 47 7.95 -3.77 -1.51
N ARG A 48 8.46 -4.40 -2.58
CA ARG A 48 7.61 -4.97 -3.65
C ARG A 48 6.57 -5.96 -3.10
N ARG A 49 7.01 -6.90 -2.25
CA ARG A 49 6.13 -7.87 -1.59
C ARG A 49 5.06 -7.18 -0.75
N SER A 50 5.44 -6.18 0.05
CA SER A 50 4.51 -5.42 0.88
C SER A 50 3.47 -4.66 0.05
N THR A 51 3.90 -4.01 -1.04
CA THR A 51 2.99 -3.29 -1.94
C THR A 51 2.02 -4.25 -2.63
N LEU A 52 2.50 -5.39 -3.13
CA LEU A 52 1.65 -6.42 -3.73
C LEU A 52 0.63 -6.99 -2.74
N LEU A 53 1.02 -7.16 -1.47
CA LEU A 53 0.10 -7.58 -0.41
C LEU A 53 -1.02 -6.53 -0.19
N GLY A 54 -0.67 -5.24 -0.16
CA GLY A 54 -1.63 -4.15 -0.11
C GLY A 54 -2.59 -4.16 -1.29
N VAL A 55 -2.06 -4.26 -2.53
CA VAL A 55 -2.85 -4.38 -3.76
C VAL A 55 -3.88 -5.51 -3.66
N ARG A 56 -3.43 -6.72 -3.30
CA ARG A 56 -4.32 -7.88 -3.15
C ARG A 56 -5.38 -7.65 -2.07
N GLY A 57 -5.01 -7.03 -0.96
CA GLY A 57 -5.96 -6.67 0.09
C GLY A 57 -7.01 -5.68 -0.41
N ALA A 58 -6.61 -4.65 -1.17
CA ALA A 58 -7.53 -3.65 -1.70
C ALA A 58 -8.50 -4.25 -2.73
N LEU A 59 -8.00 -5.10 -3.63
CA LEU A 59 -8.83 -5.89 -4.57
C LEU A 59 -9.79 -6.85 -3.84
N SER A 60 -9.41 -7.34 -2.67
CA SER A 60 -10.26 -8.20 -1.81
C SER A 60 -11.26 -7.41 -0.96
N GLY A 61 -11.30 -6.08 -1.10
CA GLY A 61 -12.27 -5.23 -0.43
C GLY A 61 -11.81 -4.59 0.88
N ASN A 62 -10.53 -4.70 1.25
CA ASN A 62 -10.02 -4.05 2.46
C ASN A 62 -10.34 -2.54 2.44
N THR A 63 -10.82 -2.03 3.56
CA THR A 63 -10.94 -0.59 3.84
C THR A 63 -9.54 0.04 4.00
N PRO A 64 -9.41 1.39 3.97
CA PRO A 64 -8.13 2.04 4.29
C PRO A 64 -7.57 1.65 5.66
N GLU A 65 -8.43 1.49 6.66
CA GLU A 65 -8.02 1.00 7.99
C GLU A 65 -7.49 -0.44 7.93
N GLN A 66 -8.17 -1.34 7.22
CA GLN A 66 -7.70 -2.72 7.04
C GLN A 66 -6.40 -2.80 6.23
N GLN A 67 -6.17 -1.87 5.29
CA GLN A 67 -4.90 -1.75 4.58
C GLN A 67 -3.77 -1.39 5.54
N HIS A 68 -3.98 -0.39 6.38
CA HIS A 68 -3.01 0.01 7.40
C HIS A 68 -2.73 -1.12 8.39
N GLU A 69 -3.77 -1.76 8.93
CA GLU A 69 -3.59 -2.84 9.90
C GLU A 69 -2.90 -4.06 9.30
N LEU A 70 -3.14 -4.36 8.01
CA LEU A 70 -2.40 -5.39 7.28
C LEU A 70 -0.91 -5.04 7.14
N TRP A 71 -0.60 -3.79 6.75
CA TRP A 71 0.78 -3.31 6.68
C TRP A 71 1.46 -3.38 8.06
N ARG A 72 0.80 -2.84 9.09
CA ARG A 72 1.28 -2.82 10.48
C ARG A 72 1.53 -4.22 11.01
N ALA A 73 0.60 -5.16 10.83
CA ALA A 73 0.77 -6.55 11.24
C ALA A 73 1.94 -7.23 10.54
N THR A 74 2.11 -6.98 9.23
CA THR A 74 3.25 -7.51 8.45
C THR A 74 4.58 -6.96 8.97
N ARG A 75 4.66 -5.65 9.23
CA ARG A 75 5.85 -5.00 9.79
C ARG A 75 6.20 -5.57 11.18
N ILE A 76 5.21 -5.74 12.06
CA ILE A 76 5.42 -6.33 13.38
C ILE A 76 5.92 -7.78 13.26
N ALA A 77 5.35 -8.58 12.35
CA ALA A 77 5.81 -9.94 12.09
C ALA A 77 7.25 -9.99 11.54
N ASP A 78 7.64 -8.99 10.75
CA ASP A 78 9.01 -8.79 10.27
C ASP A 78 9.95 -8.20 11.36
N GLY A 79 9.47 -8.05 12.60
CA GLY A 79 10.25 -7.59 13.75
C GLY A 79 10.39 -6.08 13.89
N TRP A 80 9.56 -5.30 13.20
CA TRP A 80 9.52 -3.85 13.37
C TRP A 80 8.76 -3.45 14.63
N VAL A 81 9.20 -2.37 15.26
CA VAL A 81 8.60 -1.81 16.48
C VAL A 81 8.26 -0.33 16.30
N HIS A 82 7.33 0.18 17.09
CA HIS A 82 7.03 1.61 17.10
C HIS A 82 8.26 2.43 17.54
N GLY A 83 8.52 3.53 16.83
CA GLY A 83 9.54 4.52 17.20
C GLY A 83 9.30 5.86 16.50
N PRO A 84 9.85 6.97 17.02
CA PRO A 84 9.50 8.33 16.57
C PRO A 84 9.97 8.65 15.15
N VAL A 85 10.93 7.89 14.63
CA VAL A 85 11.49 8.04 13.28
C VAL A 85 11.54 6.68 12.61
N LYS A 86 11.53 6.67 11.27
CA LYS A 86 11.77 5.44 10.51
C LYS A 86 13.26 5.13 10.54
N ASP A 87 13.62 3.98 11.09
CA ASP A 87 14.99 3.49 11.11
C ASP A 87 15.03 2.04 10.63
N THR A 88 15.78 1.79 9.56
CA THR A 88 15.90 0.44 8.98
C THR A 88 16.86 -0.46 9.74
N GLU A 89 17.87 0.09 10.42
CA GLU A 89 18.83 -0.67 11.22
C GLU A 89 18.16 -1.18 12.49
N PHE A 90 17.44 -0.29 13.19
CA PHE A 90 16.72 -0.63 14.43
C PHE A 90 15.28 -1.10 14.20
N ARG A 91 14.83 -1.18 12.94
CA ARG A 91 13.47 -1.57 12.52
C ARG A 91 12.38 -0.78 13.26
N THR A 92 12.51 0.53 13.32
CA THR A 92 11.52 1.41 13.95
C THR A 92 10.68 2.15 12.91
N HIS A 93 9.41 2.40 13.19
CA HIS A 93 8.56 3.21 12.30
C HIS A 93 7.46 3.96 13.07
N PRO A 94 7.22 5.26 12.81
CA PRO A 94 6.26 6.07 13.56
C PRO A 94 4.80 5.66 13.32
N ALA A 95 4.50 5.16 12.13
CA ALA A 95 3.15 4.69 11.80
C ALA A 95 2.77 3.33 12.43
N LEU A 96 3.62 2.69 13.25
CA LEU A 96 3.28 1.42 13.93
C LEU A 96 2.37 1.62 15.15
N VAL A 97 1.31 2.39 14.96
CA VAL A 97 0.22 2.69 15.88
C VAL A 97 -1.11 2.27 15.25
N PRO A 98 -2.19 2.10 16.03
CA PRO A 98 -3.53 1.86 15.48
C PRO A 98 -3.93 2.92 14.45
N TYR A 99 -4.70 2.54 13.43
CA TYR A 99 -5.15 3.46 12.37
C TYR A 99 -5.83 4.75 12.91
N SER A 100 -6.56 4.64 14.02
CA SER A 100 -7.23 5.79 14.66
C SER A 100 -6.27 6.84 15.21
N GLU A 101 -5.03 6.44 15.55
CA GLU A 101 -3.98 7.31 16.11
C GLU A 101 -3.09 7.93 15.03
N LEU A 102 -3.24 7.52 13.77
CA LEU A 102 -2.51 8.12 12.66
C LEU A 102 -2.94 9.59 12.43
N PRO A 103 -1.97 10.47 12.12
CA PRO A 103 -2.27 11.77 11.54
C PRO A 103 -3.15 11.63 10.28
N ARG A 104 -3.99 12.64 10.02
CA ARG A 104 -4.94 12.60 8.90
C ARG A 104 -4.24 12.36 7.56
N GLU A 105 -3.10 12.99 7.35
CA GLU A 105 -2.26 12.90 6.17
C GLU A 105 -1.71 11.48 5.98
N GLN A 106 -1.43 10.75 7.06
CA GLN A 106 -1.03 9.36 6.98
C GLN A 106 -2.20 8.46 6.54
N ARG A 107 -3.38 8.64 7.13
CA ARG A 107 -4.60 7.88 6.75
C ARG A 107 -5.01 8.09 5.29
N LEU A 108 -4.72 9.27 4.75
CA LEU A 108 -4.98 9.57 3.34
C LEU A 108 -4.09 8.74 2.40
N LYS A 109 -2.92 8.27 2.83
CA LYS A 109 -2.08 7.34 2.06
C LYS A 109 -2.83 6.05 1.76
N ASP A 110 -3.41 5.43 2.79
CA ASP A 110 -4.18 4.18 2.63
C ASP A 110 -5.41 4.38 1.75
N THR A 111 -6.07 5.52 1.90
CA THR A 111 -7.24 5.90 1.09
C THR A 111 -6.87 6.06 -0.39
N LEU A 112 -5.81 6.83 -0.67
CA LEU A 112 -5.35 7.09 -2.03
C LEU A 112 -4.80 5.83 -2.69
N PHE A 113 -3.99 5.05 -1.96
CA PHE A 113 -3.45 3.77 -2.41
C PHE A 113 -4.58 2.83 -2.82
N ARG A 114 -5.56 2.62 -1.94
CA ARG A 114 -6.72 1.77 -2.24
C ARG A 114 -7.49 2.27 -3.46
N ASN A 115 -7.77 3.56 -3.54
CA ASN A 115 -8.59 4.11 -4.61
C ASN A 115 -7.91 4.01 -5.98
N VAL A 116 -6.60 4.23 -6.06
CA VAL A 116 -5.88 4.07 -7.33
C VAL A 116 -5.79 2.60 -7.76
N VAL A 117 -5.58 1.68 -6.81
CA VAL A 117 -5.65 0.23 -7.08
C VAL A 117 -6.98 -0.14 -7.72
N LEU A 118 -8.10 0.28 -7.11
CA LEU A 118 -9.43 -0.05 -7.62
C LEU A 118 -9.72 0.62 -8.97
N ALA A 119 -9.35 1.89 -9.13
CA ALA A 119 -9.59 2.62 -10.37
C ALA A 119 -8.81 2.01 -11.56
N VAL A 120 -7.54 1.68 -11.36
CA VAL A 120 -6.70 1.06 -12.41
C VAL A 120 -7.16 -0.36 -12.72
N ALA A 121 -7.53 -1.14 -11.70
CA ALA A 121 -8.04 -2.49 -11.91
C ALA A 121 -9.34 -2.49 -12.71
N GLN A 122 -10.26 -1.58 -12.40
CA GLN A 122 -11.48 -1.37 -13.17
C GLN A 122 -11.18 -0.95 -14.62
N ALA A 123 -10.17 -0.11 -14.84
CA ALA A 123 -9.77 0.29 -16.21
C ALA A 123 -9.25 -0.91 -17.03
N PHE A 124 -8.58 -1.87 -16.42
CA PHE A 124 -8.17 -3.11 -17.10
C PHE A 124 -9.36 -3.97 -17.52
N GLU A 125 -10.45 -3.97 -16.76
CA GLU A 125 -11.68 -4.69 -17.10
C GLU A 125 -12.41 -4.05 -18.29
N TRP A 126 -12.38 -2.72 -18.42
CA TRP A 126 -13.04 -2.03 -19.54
C TRP A 126 -12.40 -2.33 -20.90
N TRP A 127 -11.16 -2.80 -20.91
CA TRP A 127 -10.37 -3.07 -22.12
C TRP A 127 -10.15 -4.57 -22.36
N SER A 128 -10.86 -5.43 -21.61
CA SER A 128 -10.83 -6.89 -21.73
C SER A 128 -12.13 -7.37 -22.39
#